data_AF-A0A9D1ILI2-F1
#
_entry.id   AF-A0A9D1ILI2-F1
#
_cell.length_a   1.000
_cell.length_b   1.000
_cell.length_c   1.000
_cell.angle_alpha   90.00
_cell.angle_beta   90.00
_cell.angle_gamma   90.00
#
_symmetry.space_group_name_H-M   'P 1'
#
loop_
_entity.id
_entity.type
_entity.pdbx_description
1 polymer ?
#
loop_
_entity_poly.entity_id
_entity_poly.type
_entity_poly.pdbx_seq_one_letter_code
_entity_poly.pdbx_strand_id
1 'polypeptide(L)'
;KVYEFGGGKVKEHLGGIYDFLQAKQLESLRELEMPSRQESKAKPQVCEQQQTPAKPESGKLSYAAQKEKARMIRMAEKRVKDAEDKVAALEAEIADLEAKLSAGDISDNSLFERHGALRKQLDNAMSEWELASMEKEQIIN
;
A
#
# COMPACT_ATOMS: atom_id res chain seq x y z
N LYS A 1 23.37 7.03 3.84
CA LYS A 1 24.21 7.87 4.71
C LYS A 1 23.30 8.82 5.48
N VAL A 2 23.38 8.82 6.80
CA VAL A 2 22.52 9.62 7.70
C VAL A 2 23.40 10.37 8.67
N TYR A 3 22.97 11.57 9.04
CA TYR A 3 23.66 12.40 10.01
C TYR A 3 22.74 12.66 11.20
N GLU A 4 23.21 12.28 12.38
CA GLU A 4 22.58 12.58 13.67
C GLU A 4 23.18 13.90 14.18
N PHE A 5 22.33 14.88 14.49
CA PHE A 5 22.73 16.16 15.08
C PHE A 5 22.18 16.22 16.51
N GLY A 6 23.04 16.06 17.51
CA GLY A 6 22.63 16.02 18.91
C GLY A 6 23.75 16.46 19.86
N GLY A 7 23.42 17.28 20.86
CA GLY A 7 24.38 17.73 21.87
C GLY A 7 25.61 18.47 21.30
N GLY A 8 25.44 19.19 20.18
CA GLY A 8 26.51 19.93 19.50
C GLY A 8 27.50 19.06 18.72
N LYS A 9 27.19 17.77 18.48
CA LYS A 9 28.02 16.86 17.68
C LYS A 9 27.23 16.29 16.50
N VAL A 10 27.95 16.09 15.39
CA VAL A 10 27.42 15.42 14.20
C VAL A 10 27.96 14.01 14.17
N LYS A 11 27.07 13.01 14.13
CA LYS A 11 27.43 11.60 14.03
C LYS A 11 27.06 11.09 12.65
N GLU A 12 28.06 10.62 11.92
CA GLU A 12 27.88 10.04 10.60
C GLU A 12 27.55 8.56 10.72
N HIS A 13 26.44 8.15 10.11
CA HIS A 13 26.08 6.76 9.93
C HIS A 13 26.24 6.41 8.45
N LEU A 14 27.16 5.48 8.16
CA LEU A 14 27.44 5.01 6.80
C LEU A 14 26.21 4.34 6.15
N GLY A 15 25.26 3.85 6.96
CA GLY A 15 23.98 3.27 6.52
C GLY A 15 22.90 4.30 6.12
N GLY A 16 21.76 3.81 5.64
CA GLY A 16 20.58 4.64 5.33
C GLY A 16 19.77 5.03 6.58
N ILE A 17 18.73 5.84 6.40
CA ILE A 17 17.84 6.26 7.51
C ILE A 17 17.17 5.07 8.20
N TYR A 18 16.91 4.02 7.44
CA TYR A 18 16.36 2.77 7.92
C TYR A 18 17.36 1.94 8.73
N ASP A 19 18.64 1.89 8.33
CA ASP A 19 19.70 1.25 9.14
C ASP A 19 19.89 1.97 10.47
N PHE A 20 19.79 3.30 10.45
CA PHE A 20 19.90 4.14 11.64
C PHE A 20 18.73 3.92 12.61
N LEU A 21 17.49 3.90 12.10
CA LEU A 21 16.29 3.58 12.89
C LEU A 21 16.38 2.17 13.49
N GLN A 22 16.79 1.18 12.70
CA GLN A 22 16.95 -0.21 13.16
C GLN A 22 18.04 -0.34 14.23
N ALA A 23 19.20 0.31 14.05
CA ALA A 23 20.29 0.28 15.02
C ALA A 23 19.90 0.90 16.37
N LYS A 24 18.96 1.84 16.36
CA LYS A 24 18.44 2.53 17.56
C LYS A 24 17.14 1.91 18.09
N GLN A 25 16.62 0.86 17.46
CA GLN A 25 15.29 0.27 17.76
C GLN A 25 14.15 1.30 17.74
N LEU A 26 14.14 2.17 16.73
CA LEU A 26 13.13 3.21 16.54
C LEU A 26 12.27 2.86 15.32
N GLU A 27 10.98 3.17 15.37
CA GLU A 27 10.04 2.99 14.24
C GLU A 27 9.97 4.24 13.37
N SER A 28 10.19 5.43 13.95
CA SER A 28 10.22 6.70 13.22
C SER A 28 11.20 7.70 13.81
N LEU A 29 11.71 8.61 12.98
CA LEU A 29 12.56 9.72 13.43
C LEU A 29 11.85 10.66 14.41
N ARG A 30 10.52 10.69 14.41
CA ARG A 30 9.73 11.44 15.39
C ARG A 30 9.97 10.99 16.83
N GLU A 31 10.32 9.73 17.05
CA GLU A 31 10.62 9.25 18.40
C GLU A 31 11.90 9.87 18.97
N LEU A 32 12.80 10.36 18.11
CA LEU A 32 13.99 11.12 18.53
C LEU A 32 13.66 12.56 18.95
N GLU A 33 12.55 13.11 18.45
CA GLU A 33 12.08 14.47 18.78
C GLU A 33 11.35 14.50 20.13
N MET A 34 10.92 13.34 20.65
CA MET A 34 10.32 13.24 21.98
C MET A 34 11.42 13.15 23.06
N PRO A 35 11.47 14.08 24.04
CA PRO A 35 12.59 14.17 24.99
C PRO A 35 12.60 13.08 26.08
N SER A 36 11.96 11.93 25.88
CA SER A 36 11.75 10.91 26.92
C SER A 36 12.39 9.56 26.60
N ARG A 37 13.62 9.52 26.10
CA ARG A 37 14.48 8.33 26.26
C ARG A 37 15.96 8.64 26.07
N GLN A 38 16.48 9.59 26.84
CA GLN A 38 17.93 9.70 27.02
C GLN A 38 18.25 9.72 28.49
N GLU A 39 18.36 8.52 29.08
CA GLU A 39 19.26 8.31 30.21
C GLU A 39 19.59 6.81 30.37
N SER A 40 20.53 6.34 29.55
CA SER A 40 21.53 5.38 30.03
C SER A 40 22.84 5.68 29.31
N LYS A 41 23.62 6.57 29.93
CA LYS A 41 25.02 6.81 29.63
C LYS A 41 25.83 5.56 29.97
N ALA A 42 26.71 5.13 29.07
CA ALA A 42 28.08 4.76 29.44
C ALA A 42 28.99 4.88 28.20
N LYS A 43 30.22 5.32 28.46
CA LYS A 43 31.19 5.89 27.52
C LYS A 43 32.28 4.82 27.16
N PRO A 44 33.36 5.17 26.44
CA PRO A 44 33.96 4.36 25.37
C PRO A 44 34.97 3.32 25.85
N GLN A 45 35.12 2.20 25.13
CA GLN A 45 36.37 1.44 25.18
C GLN A 45 36.59 0.62 23.90
N VAL A 46 37.86 0.65 23.50
CA VAL A 46 38.50 -0.07 22.40
C VAL A 46 38.53 -1.57 22.72
N CYS A 47 38.71 -2.39 21.69
CA CYS A 47 39.13 -3.80 21.70
C CYS A 47 38.02 -4.85 21.64
N GLU A 48 37.88 -5.41 20.44
CA GLU A 48 38.16 -6.81 20.13
C GLU A 48 37.28 -7.93 20.73
N GLN A 49 36.83 -8.78 19.79
CA GLN A 49 36.40 -10.17 19.93
C GLN A 49 35.00 -10.49 20.52
N GLN A 50 34.20 -11.04 19.61
CA GLN A 50 33.31 -12.20 19.79
C GLN A 50 32.14 -12.03 20.76
N GLN A 51 30.95 -11.85 20.20
CA GLN A 51 29.83 -12.80 20.33
C GLN A 51 28.63 -12.31 19.53
N THR A 52 28.40 -12.93 18.37
CA THR A 52 27.03 -13.18 17.92
C THR A 52 26.44 -14.26 18.82
N PRO A 53 25.20 -14.08 19.29
CA PRO A 53 24.18 -14.95 18.72
C PRO A 53 23.03 -14.14 18.11
N ALA A 54 22.63 -14.62 16.94
CA ALA A 54 21.47 -14.25 16.14
C ALA A 54 20.23 -13.77 16.92
N LYS A 55 19.79 -12.53 16.66
CA LYS A 55 18.58 -12.21 15.85
C LYS A 55 18.30 -10.70 15.84
N PRO A 56 18.55 -10.00 14.72
CA PRO A 56 17.81 -8.80 14.34
C PRO A 56 17.01 -9.01 13.03
N GLU A 57 16.87 -10.26 12.59
CA GLU A 57 16.15 -10.62 11.35
C GLU A 57 14.65 -10.29 11.43
N SER A 58 14.03 -10.35 12.62
CA SER A 58 12.59 -10.09 12.77
C SER A 58 12.19 -8.64 12.49
N GLY A 59 13.03 -7.67 12.85
CA GLY A 59 12.77 -6.24 12.57
C GLY A 59 12.94 -5.87 11.10
N LYS A 60 13.95 -6.47 10.43
CA LYS A 60 14.18 -6.32 8.98
C LYS A 60 13.05 -6.96 8.17
N LEU A 61 12.65 -8.18 8.54
CA LEU A 61 11.52 -8.88 7.94
C LEU A 61 10.21 -8.13 8.19
N SER A 62 10.00 -7.60 9.40
CA SER A 62 8.77 -6.85 9.74
C SER A 62 8.63 -5.55 8.94
N TYR A 63 9.70 -4.75 8.79
CA TYR A 63 9.63 -3.50 8.02
C TYR A 63 9.53 -3.74 6.51
N ALA A 64 10.30 -4.70 5.97
CA ALA A 64 10.15 -5.11 4.57
C ALA A 64 8.74 -5.67 4.31
N ALA A 65 8.19 -6.46 5.24
CA ALA A 65 6.82 -6.98 5.16
C ALA A 65 5.77 -5.87 5.31
N GLN A 66 5.98 -4.86 6.16
CA GLN A 66 5.06 -3.71 6.28
C GLN A 66 5.08 -2.84 5.02
N LYS A 67 6.25 -2.61 4.43
CA LYS A 67 6.38 -1.89 3.16
C LYS A 67 5.71 -2.65 2.02
N GLU A 68 5.89 -3.96 1.96
CA GLU A 68 5.22 -4.81 0.97
C GLU A 68 3.71 -4.83 1.21
N LYS A 69 3.24 -4.97 2.46
CA LYS A 69 1.82 -4.87 2.84
C LYS A 69 1.24 -3.53 2.37
N ALA A 70 1.90 -2.41 2.66
CA ALA A 70 1.46 -1.09 2.20
C ALA A 70 1.45 -0.94 0.67
N ARG A 71 2.38 -1.59 -0.03
CA ARG A 71 2.38 -1.65 -1.50
C ARG A 71 1.19 -2.46 -2.01
N MET A 72 0.94 -3.63 -1.42
CA MET A 72 -0.18 -4.50 -1.78
C MET A 72 -1.52 -3.80 -1.53
N ILE A 73 -1.68 -3.08 -0.41
CA ILE A 73 -2.87 -2.27 -0.13
C ILE A 73 -3.08 -1.22 -1.21
N ARG A 74 -2.04 -0.44 -1.57
CA ARG A 74 -2.16 0.58 -2.64
C ARG A 74 -2.51 -0.03 -4.00
N MET A 75 -1.99 -1.21 -4.31
CA MET A 75 -2.32 -1.91 -5.56
C MET A 75 -3.76 -2.43 -5.54
N ALA A 76 -4.22 -2.98 -4.41
CA ALA A 76 -5.60 -3.43 -4.24
C ALA A 76 -6.59 -2.25 -4.28
N GLU A 77 -6.29 -1.14 -3.61
CA GLU A 77 -7.06 0.11 -3.70
C GLU A 77 -7.17 0.63 -5.13
N LYS A 78 -6.06 0.58 -5.88
CA LYS A 78 -6.08 0.96 -7.28
C LYS A 78 -6.98 0.02 -8.09
N ARG A 79 -6.91 -1.30 -7.87
CA ARG A 79 -7.78 -2.27 -8.56
C ARG A 79 -9.26 -2.04 -8.25
N VAL A 80 -9.60 -1.77 -7.00
CA VAL A 80 -10.98 -1.42 -6.61
C VAL A 80 -11.44 -0.20 -7.40
N LYS A 81 -10.63 0.87 -7.41
CA LYS A 81 -10.96 2.07 -8.16
C LYS A 81 -11.09 1.82 -9.67
N ASP A 82 -10.16 1.10 -10.27
CA ASP A 82 -10.19 0.79 -11.70
C ASP A 82 -11.46 -0.05 -12.05
N ALA A 83 -11.91 -0.93 -11.13
CA ALA A 83 -13.15 -1.69 -11.29
C ALA A 83 -14.40 -0.81 -11.12
N GLU A 84 -14.42 0.13 -10.16
CA GLU A 84 -15.49 1.12 -9.99
C GLU A 84 -15.63 1.99 -11.24
N ASP A 85 -14.52 2.49 -11.78
CA ASP A 85 -14.51 3.30 -13.00
C ASP A 85 -15.06 2.50 -14.20
N LYS A 86 -14.74 1.20 -14.30
CA LYS A 86 -15.26 0.30 -15.34
C LYS A 86 -16.76 0.04 -15.18
N VAL A 87 -17.24 -0.18 -13.95
CA VAL A 87 -18.67 -0.33 -13.64
C VAL A 87 -19.42 0.93 -14.05
N ALA A 88 -18.95 2.11 -13.62
CA ALA A 88 -19.59 3.39 -13.96
C ALA A 88 -19.64 3.64 -15.47
N ALA A 89 -18.57 3.31 -16.20
CA ALA A 89 -18.55 3.44 -17.67
C ALA A 89 -19.55 2.50 -18.35
N LEU A 90 -19.65 1.25 -17.90
CA LEU A 90 -20.61 0.27 -18.43
C LEU A 90 -22.06 0.66 -18.12
N GLU A 91 -22.34 1.13 -16.90
CA GLU A 91 -23.66 1.63 -16.53
C GLU A 91 -24.09 2.82 -17.39
N ALA A 92 -23.17 3.76 -17.65
CA ALA A 92 -23.44 4.89 -18.54
C ALA A 92 -23.74 4.43 -19.98
N GLU A 93 -22.96 3.48 -20.52
CA GLU A 93 -23.21 2.96 -21.88
C GLU A 93 -24.54 2.21 -21.97
N ILE A 94 -24.89 1.43 -20.94
CA ILE A 94 -26.20 0.76 -20.85
C ILE A 94 -27.32 1.80 -20.81
N ALA A 95 -27.20 2.83 -19.98
CA ALA A 95 -28.20 3.89 -19.86
C ALA A 95 -28.40 4.65 -21.19
N ASP A 96 -27.32 4.98 -21.89
CA ASP A 96 -27.37 5.63 -23.20
C ASP A 96 -28.04 4.75 -24.26
N LEU A 97 -27.77 3.44 -24.22
CA LEU A 97 -28.39 2.47 -25.13
C LEU A 97 -29.87 2.31 -24.81
N GLU A 98 -30.24 2.17 -23.53
CA GLU A 98 -31.64 2.09 -23.08
C GLU A 98 -32.42 3.36 -23.43
N ALA A 99 -31.80 4.54 -23.34
CA ALA A 99 -32.40 5.80 -23.76
C ALA A 99 -32.72 5.82 -25.26
N LYS A 100 -31.82 5.31 -26.11
CA LYS A 100 -32.04 5.19 -27.57
C LYS A 100 -33.17 4.21 -27.89
N LEU A 101 -33.20 3.07 -27.20
CA LEU A 101 -34.30 2.10 -27.31
C LEU A 101 -35.63 2.73 -26.91
N SER A 102 -35.65 3.46 -25.79
CA SER A 102 -36.86 4.13 -25.30
C SER A 102 -37.31 5.27 -26.23
N ALA A 103 -36.39 5.91 -26.96
CA ALA A 103 -36.70 6.91 -27.97
C ALA A 103 -37.31 6.32 -29.26
N GLY A 104 -37.44 4.99 -29.36
CA GLY A 104 -38.08 4.31 -30.48
C GLY A 104 -37.14 3.96 -31.64
N ASP A 105 -35.82 4.04 -31.44
CA ASP A 105 -34.84 3.53 -32.40
C ASP A 105 -34.69 2.01 -32.24
N ILE A 106 -35.70 1.28 -32.70
CA ILE A 106 -35.79 -0.19 -32.67
C ILE A 106 -35.39 -0.80 -34.02
N SER A 107 -34.76 0.01 -34.88
CA SER A 107 -34.35 -0.34 -36.24
C SER A 107 -33.35 -1.49 -36.26
N ASP A 108 -32.52 -1.57 -35.22
CA ASP A 108 -31.34 -2.42 -35.18
C ASP A 108 -31.49 -3.47 -34.08
N ASN A 109 -31.90 -4.69 -34.49
CA ASN A 109 -32.00 -5.84 -33.58
C ASN A 109 -30.68 -6.14 -32.86
N SER A 110 -29.53 -5.70 -33.38
CA SER A 110 -28.23 -5.90 -32.73
C SER A 110 -28.07 -5.06 -31.45
N LEU A 111 -28.89 -4.02 -31.24
CA LEU A 111 -28.88 -3.22 -30.01
C LEU A 111 -29.28 -4.05 -28.79
N PHE A 112 -30.24 -4.98 -28.92
CA PHE A 112 -30.65 -5.87 -27.84
C PHE A 112 -29.55 -6.87 -27.48
N GLU A 113 -28.84 -7.41 -28.47
CA GLU A 113 -27.69 -8.29 -28.25
C GLU A 113 -26.56 -7.54 -27.56
N ARG A 114 -26.27 -6.31 -27.99
CA ARG A 114 -25.26 -5.45 -27.38
C ARG A 114 -25.63 -5.07 -25.95
N HIS A 115 -26.90 -4.75 -25.67
CA HIS A 115 -27.39 -4.50 -24.31
C HIS A 115 -27.17 -5.72 -23.40
N GLY A 116 -27.54 -6.91 -23.87
CA GLY A 116 -27.32 -8.15 -23.13
C GLY A 116 -25.83 -8.44 -22.90
N ALA A 117 -24.97 -8.15 -23.87
CA ALA A 117 -23.53 -8.26 -23.72
C ALA A 117 -22.95 -7.26 -22.70
N LEU A 118 -23.39 -5.99 -22.75
CA LEU A 118 -22.97 -4.96 -21.81
C LEU A 118 -23.43 -5.28 -20.38
N ARG A 119 -24.66 -5.77 -20.20
CA ARG A 119 -25.13 -6.25 -18.89
C ARG A 119 -24.26 -7.38 -18.34
N LYS A 120 -23.90 -8.37 -19.16
CA LYS A 120 -22.98 -9.43 -18.74
C LYS A 120 -21.59 -8.88 -18.38
N GLN A 121 -21.10 -7.89 -19.12
CA GLN A 121 -19.84 -7.23 -18.80
C GLN A 121 -19.92 -6.45 -17.49
N LEU A 122 -21.06 -5.81 -17.21
CA LEU A 122 -21.33 -5.13 -15.94
C LEU A 122 -21.32 -6.13 -14.79
N ASP A 123 -22.03 -7.26 -14.90
CA ASP A 123 -22.04 -8.32 -13.87
C ASP A 123 -20.63 -8.86 -13.60
N ASN A 124 -19.83 -9.05 -14.65
CA ASN A 124 -18.43 -9.46 -14.51
C ASN A 124 -17.59 -8.37 -13.84
N ALA A 125 -17.76 -7.10 -14.20
CA ALA A 125 -17.03 -5.98 -13.59
C ALA A 125 -17.42 -5.79 -12.10
N MET A 126 -18.69 -5.99 -11.76
CA MET A 126 -19.16 -6.01 -10.36
C MET A 126 -18.52 -7.16 -9.58
N SER A 127 -18.42 -8.35 -10.19
CA SER A 127 -17.73 -9.49 -9.58
C SER A 127 -16.23 -9.21 -9.38
N GLU A 128 -15.58 -8.57 -10.36
CA GLU A 128 -14.18 -8.12 -10.26
C GLU A 128 -14.00 -7.10 -9.13
N TRP A 129 -14.92 -6.15 -8.99
CA TRP A 129 -14.92 -5.17 -7.90
C TRP A 129 -15.09 -5.82 -6.53
N GLU A 130 -16.01 -6.79 -6.41
CA GLU A 130 -16.22 -7.53 -5.16
C GLU A 130 -14.96 -8.30 -4.76
N LEU A 131 -14.35 -9.03 -5.71
CA LEU A 131 -13.09 -9.74 -5.50
C LEU A 131 -11.94 -8.79 -5.12
N ALA A 132 -11.80 -7.66 -5.81
CA ALA A 132 -10.77 -6.66 -5.50
C ALA A 132 -10.98 -6.04 -4.10
N SER A 133 -12.23 -5.83 -3.70
CA SER A 133 -12.59 -5.31 -2.38
C SER A 133 -12.29 -6.33 -1.28
N MET A 134 -12.64 -7.60 -1.50
CA MET A 134 -12.27 -8.69 -0.59
C MET A 134 -10.75 -8.86 -0.47
N GLU A 135 -10.01 -8.80 -1.59
CA GLU A 135 -8.53 -8.86 -1.58
C GLU A 135 -7.95 -7.72 -0.74
N LYS A 136 -8.46 -6.50 -0.93
CA LYS A 136 -8.05 -5.33 -0.14
C LYS A 136 -8.30 -5.56 1.36
N GLU A 137 -9.48 -6.03 1.76
CA GLU A 137 -9.80 -6.31 3.16
C GLU A 137 -8.92 -7.43 3.75
N GLN A 138 -8.66 -8.48 2.98
CA GLN A 138 -7.74 -9.55 3.39
C GLN A 138 -6.31 -9.05 3.60
N ILE A 139 -5.84 -8.14 2.75
CA ILE A 139 -4.52 -7.52 2.91
C ILE A 139 -4.53 -6.56 4.09
N ILE A 140 -5.63 -5.87 4.39
CA ILE A 140 -5.67 -4.90 5.51
C ILE A 140 -5.67 -5.62 6.87
N ASN A 141 -6.48 -6.69 7.00
CA ASN A 141 -6.54 -7.52 8.21
C ASN A 141 -5.20 -8.21 8.54
#